data_AF-A0A0F0HX92-F1
#
_entry.id   AF-A0A0F0HX92-F1
#
_cell.length_a   1.000
_cell.length_b   1.000
_cell.length_c   1.000
_cell.angle_alpha   90.00
_cell.angle_beta   90.00
_cell.angle_gamma   90.00
#
_symmetry.space_group_name_H-M   'P 1'
#
loop_
_entity.id
_entity.type
_entity.pdbx_description
1 polymer ?
#
loop_
_entity_poly.entity_id
_entity_poly.type
_entity_poly.pdbx_seq_one_letter_code
_entity_poly.pdbx_strand_id
1 'polypeptide(L)'
;MGKAGTEGKAARTTAQIEADIERTRKQLAVNLDELAMRVHPSTVAAQTKAKMVASVEQRAGRAYVAASGAVEQLKAKFTDADGRPRQERVIPAALVGVGVLLLFASARSKRKRG
;
A
#
# COMPACT_ATOMS: atom_id res chain seq x y z
N MET A 1 35.73 -45.49 -23.42
CA MET A 1 34.43 -46.20 -23.29
C MET A 1 34.34 -46.74 -21.87
N GLY A 2 33.28 -46.44 -21.11
CA GLY A 2 33.14 -46.99 -19.76
C GLY A 2 32.07 -46.38 -18.86
N LYS A 3 30.79 -46.59 -19.22
CA LYS A 3 29.67 -46.87 -18.30
C LYS A 3 29.54 -45.99 -17.03
N ALA A 4 28.95 -44.80 -17.14
CA ALA A 4 28.48 -44.03 -15.97
C ALA A 4 27.07 -43.44 -16.14
N GLY A 5 26.25 -44.01 -17.02
CA GLY A 5 24.97 -43.39 -17.41
C GLY A 5 23.78 -44.33 -17.60
N THR A 6 23.85 -45.60 -17.18
CA THR A 6 22.76 -46.56 -17.44
C THR A 6 22.30 -47.36 -16.22
N GLU A 7 22.45 -46.84 -15.00
CA GLU A 7 21.74 -47.37 -13.83
C GLU A 7 20.48 -46.54 -13.53
N GLY A 8 19.74 -46.22 -14.58
CA GLY A 8 18.36 -45.81 -14.43
C GLY A 8 17.53 -47.06 -14.10
N LYS A 9 17.03 -47.14 -12.86
CA LYS A 9 15.82 -47.88 -12.50
C LYS A 9 15.98 -49.42 -12.39
N ALA A 10 16.83 -49.89 -11.48
CA ALA A 10 16.42 -51.09 -10.73
C ALA A 10 15.04 -50.75 -10.14
N ALA A 11 14.01 -51.55 -10.44
CA ALA A 11 12.66 -51.28 -9.94
C ALA A 11 12.75 -51.11 -8.42
N ARG A 12 12.43 -49.91 -7.92
CA ARG A 12 12.49 -49.61 -6.48
C ARG A 12 11.77 -50.72 -5.75
N THR A 13 12.44 -51.31 -4.76
CA THR A 13 11.80 -52.40 -4.01
C THR A 13 10.65 -51.81 -3.19
N THR A 14 9.62 -52.62 -2.91
CA THR A 14 8.47 -52.17 -2.10
C THR A 14 8.91 -51.57 -0.77
N ALA A 15 9.92 -52.16 -0.13
CA ALA A 15 10.49 -51.65 1.12
C ALA A 15 11.14 -50.26 0.98
N GLN A 16 11.79 -49.98 -0.15
CA GLN A 16 12.36 -48.66 -0.43
C GLN A 16 11.28 -47.62 -0.69
N ILE A 17 10.21 -48.00 -1.39
CA ILE A 17 9.06 -47.12 -1.64
C ILE A 17 8.39 -46.74 -0.31
N GLU A 18 8.18 -47.71 0.58
CA GLU A 18 7.58 -47.46 1.89
C GLU A 18 8.45 -46.53 2.75
N ALA A 19 9.77 -46.77 2.77
CA ALA A 19 10.71 -45.91 3.48
C ALA A 19 10.73 -44.47 2.95
N ASP A 20 10.64 -44.28 1.63
CA ASP A 20 10.58 -42.95 1.02
C ASP A 20 9.23 -42.26 1.26
N ILE A 21 8.12 -43.00 1.26
CA ILE A 21 6.80 -42.46 1.62
C ILE A 21 6.83 -41.97 3.07
N GLU A 22 7.37 -42.74 4.00
CA GLU A 22 7.42 -42.35 5.40
C GLU A 22 8.33 -41.13 5.60
N ARG A 23 9.49 -41.09 4.93
CA ARG A 23 10.38 -39.94 4.91
C ARG A 23 9.69 -38.68 4.36
N THR A 24 8.96 -38.82 3.25
CA THR A 24 8.22 -37.71 2.61
C THR A 24 7.11 -37.20 3.51
N ARG A 25 6.33 -38.10 4.15
CA ARG A 25 5.28 -37.72 5.10
C ARG A 25 5.83 -36.94 6.28
N LYS A 26 6.97 -37.36 6.85
CA LYS A 26 7.64 -36.64 7.95
C LYS A 26 8.07 -35.22 7.52
N GLN A 27 8.65 -35.08 6.33
CA GLN A 27 9.01 -33.75 5.79
C GLN A 27 7.80 -32.85 5.54
N LEU A 28 6.71 -33.40 4.99
CA LEU A 28 5.49 -32.62 4.77
C LEU A 28 4.86 -32.14 6.08
N ALA A 29 4.84 -32.96 7.12
CA ALA A 29 4.28 -32.57 8.42
C ALA A 29 5.02 -31.35 9.01
N VAL A 30 6.36 -31.36 8.97
CA VAL A 30 7.18 -30.23 9.42
C VAL A 30 6.87 -28.96 8.61
N ASN A 31 6.83 -29.08 7.28
CA ASN A 31 6.55 -27.94 6.41
C ASN A 31 5.12 -27.40 6.57
N LEU A 32 4.15 -28.28 6.85
CA LEU A 32 2.76 -27.89 7.07
C LEU A 32 2.60 -27.13 8.38
N ASP A 33 3.28 -27.53 9.45
CA ASP A 33 3.28 -26.78 10.72
C ASP A 33 3.89 -25.38 10.54
N GLU A 34 5.00 -25.28 9.79
CA GLU A 34 5.60 -23.98 9.46
C GLU A 34 4.66 -23.09 8.62
N LEU A 35 3.95 -23.67 7.64
CA LEU A 35 2.97 -22.96 6.83
C LEU A 35 1.72 -22.58 7.63
N ALA A 36 1.25 -23.43 8.53
CA ALA A 36 0.09 -23.17 9.37
C ALA A 36 0.30 -21.92 10.24
N MET A 37 1.51 -21.74 10.80
CA MET A 37 1.84 -20.52 11.56
C MET A 37 1.89 -19.27 10.69
N ARG A 38 2.39 -19.35 9.44
CA ARG A 38 2.52 -18.20 8.53
C ARG A 38 1.19 -17.79 7.88
N VAL A 39 0.33 -18.76 7.56
CA VAL A 39 -0.94 -18.56 6.86
C VAL A 39 -2.11 -18.47 7.85
N HIS A 40 -1.84 -18.43 9.16
CA HIS A 40 -2.87 -18.24 10.16
C HIS A 40 -3.75 -17.03 9.79
N PRO A 41 -5.07 -17.20 9.68
CA PRO A 41 -5.93 -16.22 9.01
C PRO A 41 -5.90 -14.84 9.67
N SER A 42 -5.72 -14.78 10.99
CA SER A 42 -5.55 -13.51 11.72
C SER A 42 -4.28 -12.77 11.32
N THR A 43 -3.18 -13.49 11.06
CA THR A 43 -1.90 -12.92 10.66
C THR A 43 -1.96 -12.37 9.24
N VAL A 44 -2.57 -13.11 8.32
CA VAL A 44 -2.73 -12.68 6.91
C VAL A 44 -3.61 -11.42 6.83
N ALA A 45 -4.73 -11.40 7.56
CA ALA A 45 -5.61 -10.24 7.62
C ALA A 45 -4.90 -9.02 8.23
N ALA A 46 -4.16 -9.21 9.33
CA ALA A 46 -3.40 -8.15 9.98
C ALA A 46 -2.33 -7.56 9.07
N GLN A 47 -1.53 -8.41 8.39
CA GLN A 47 -0.52 -7.96 7.44
C GLN A 47 -1.12 -7.20 6.26
N THR A 48 -2.26 -7.66 5.73
CA THR A 48 -2.97 -6.98 4.63
C THR A 48 -3.47 -5.60 5.06
N LYS A 49 -4.10 -5.51 6.23
CA LYS A 49 -4.56 -4.23 6.80
C LYS A 49 -3.39 -3.27 7.01
N ALA A 50 -2.29 -3.75 7.60
CA ALA A 50 -1.10 -2.93 7.83
C ALA A 50 -0.53 -2.35 6.52
N LYS A 51 -0.44 -3.16 5.45
CA LYS A 51 0.01 -2.70 4.12
C LYS A 51 -0.92 -1.63 3.54
N MET A 52 -2.22 -1.80 3.71
CA MET A 52 -3.19 -0.80 3.24
C MET A 52 -3.06 0.52 4.00
N VAL A 53 -2.98 0.46 5.33
CA VAL A 53 -2.79 1.66 6.18
C VAL A 53 -1.50 2.38 5.78
N ALA A 54 -0.39 1.66 5.66
CA ALA A 54 0.90 2.24 5.25
C ALA A 54 0.83 2.90 3.86
N SER A 55 0.11 2.29 2.90
CA SER A 55 -0.09 2.88 1.57
C SER A 55 -0.91 4.17 1.61
N VAL A 56 -1.93 4.21 2.48
CA VAL A 56 -2.77 5.39 2.68
C VAL A 56 -1.96 6.50 3.35
N GLU A 57 -1.21 6.19 4.40
CA GLU A 57 -0.36 7.15 5.11
C GLU A 57 0.71 7.75 4.19
N GLN A 58 1.38 6.91 3.38
CA GLN A 58 2.37 7.40 2.42
C GLN A 58 1.76 8.34 1.39
N ARG A 59 0.56 8.02 0.88
CA ARG A 59 -0.16 8.88 -0.08
C ARG A 59 -0.64 10.16 0.56
N ALA A 60 -1.21 10.08 1.77
CA ALA A 60 -1.67 11.23 2.53
C ALA A 60 -0.52 12.19 2.86
N GLY A 61 0.62 11.66 3.32
CA GLY A 61 1.82 12.44 3.60
C GLY A 61 2.35 13.14 2.35
N ARG A 62 2.47 12.43 1.22
CA ARG A 62 2.88 13.05 -0.06
C ARG A 62 1.90 14.12 -0.53
N ALA A 63 0.59 13.87 -0.41
CA ALA A 63 -0.43 14.83 -0.79
C ALA A 63 -0.37 16.09 0.09
N TYR A 64 -0.15 15.94 1.39
CA TYR A 64 0.00 17.05 2.31
C TYR A 64 1.20 17.93 1.97
N VAL A 65 2.38 17.32 1.77
CA VAL A 65 3.61 18.04 1.40
C VAL A 65 3.46 18.77 0.06
N ALA A 66 2.83 18.11 -0.93
CA ALA A 66 2.55 18.74 -2.21
C ALA A 66 1.60 19.94 -2.06
N ALA A 67 0.54 19.80 -1.25
CA ALA A 67 -0.41 20.87 -0.98
C ALA A 67 0.24 22.06 -0.25
N SER A 68 1.05 21.80 0.79
CA SER A 68 1.77 22.86 1.50
C SER A 68 2.75 23.59 0.58
N GLY A 69 3.46 22.85 -0.28
CA GLY A 69 4.34 23.44 -1.29
C GLY A 69 3.59 24.32 -2.29
N ALA A 70 2.41 23.89 -2.74
CA ALA A 70 1.57 24.69 -3.64
C ALA A 70 1.05 25.98 -2.96
N VAL A 71 0.66 25.89 -1.68
CA VAL A 71 0.22 27.06 -0.91
C VAL A 71 1.35 28.07 -0.73
N GLU A 72 2.57 27.63 -0.42
CA GLU A 72 3.73 28.52 -0.31
C GLU A 72 4.06 29.20 -1.65
N GLN A 73 3.97 28.47 -2.77
CA GLN A 73 4.14 29.05 -4.10
C GLN A 73 3.07 30.10 -4.43
N LEU A 74 1.82 29.86 -4.06
CA LEU A 74 0.75 30.85 -4.22
C LEU A 74 1.02 32.07 -3.34
N LYS A 75 1.34 31.87 -2.07
CA LYS A 75 1.67 32.94 -1.12
C LYS A 75 2.80 33.83 -1.65
N ALA A 76 3.85 33.24 -2.22
CA ALA A 76 4.96 33.97 -2.83
C ALA A 76 4.53 34.93 -3.96
N LYS A 77 3.45 34.63 -4.69
CA LYS A 77 2.89 35.53 -5.73
C LYS A 77 2.09 36.70 -5.17
N PHE A 78 1.62 36.58 -3.93
CA PHE A 78 0.82 37.59 -3.25
C PHE A 78 1.61 38.38 -2.21
N THR A 79 2.87 38.01 -1.91
CA THR A 79 3.78 38.76 -1.05
C THR A 79 4.77 39.61 -1.85
N ASP A 80 5.29 40.69 -1.25
CA ASP A 80 6.38 41.50 -1.82
C ASP A 80 7.77 40.94 -1.44
N ALA A 81 8.85 41.56 -1.92
CA ALA A 81 10.25 41.22 -1.63
C ALA A 81 10.57 41.21 -0.12
N ASP A 82 9.87 42.04 0.67
CA ASP A 82 9.97 42.08 2.13
C ASP A 82 9.02 41.10 2.85
N GLY A 83 8.33 40.22 2.12
CA GLY A 83 7.39 39.25 2.66
C GLY A 83 6.01 39.81 3.06
N ARG A 84 5.75 41.09 2.78
CA ARG A 84 4.48 41.75 3.12
C ARG A 84 3.35 41.37 2.14
N PRO A 85 2.12 41.05 2.61
CA PRO A 85 0.99 40.78 1.73
C PRO A 85 0.63 42.00 0.85
N ARG A 86 0.54 41.81 -0.46
CA ARG A 86 0.10 42.83 -1.42
C ARG A 86 -1.42 42.99 -1.36
N GLN A 87 -1.89 43.93 -0.54
CA GLN A 87 -3.33 44.13 -0.25
C GLN A 87 -4.17 44.32 -1.52
N GLU A 88 -3.65 45.01 -2.54
CA GLU A 88 -4.31 45.20 -3.84
C GLU A 88 -4.66 43.88 -4.55
N ARG A 89 -3.90 42.80 -4.29
CA ARG A 89 -4.10 41.49 -4.92
C ARG A 89 -4.82 40.50 -4.00
N VAL A 90 -4.58 40.60 -2.68
CA VAL A 90 -5.13 39.66 -1.69
C VAL A 90 -6.62 39.86 -1.48
N ILE A 91 -7.10 41.11 -1.40
CA ILE A 91 -8.51 41.43 -1.17
C ILE A 91 -9.42 40.84 -2.26
N PRO A 92 -9.21 41.12 -3.57
CA PRO A 92 -10.05 40.54 -4.62
C PRO A 92 -9.94 39.01 -4.69
N ALA A 93 -8.75 38.44 -4.48
CA ALA A 93 -8.57 36.99 -4.45
C ALA A 93 -9.33 36.32 -3.29
N ALA A 94 -9.33 36.94 -2.11
CA ALA A 94 -10.06 36.46 -0.93
C ALA A 94 -11.58 36.45 -1.17
N LEU A 95 -12.13 37.51 -1.78
CA LEU A 95 -13.55 37.58 -2.11
C LEU A 95 -13.97 36.46 -3.07
N VAL A 96 -13.19 36.23 -4.14
CA VAL A 96 -13.45 35.12 -5.07
C VAL A 96 -13.35 33.78 -4.36
N GLY A 97 -12.33 33.58 -3.53
CA GLY A 97 -12.14 32.36 -2.74
C GLY A 97 -13.34 32.05 -1.84
N VAL A 98 -13.86 33.05 -1.13
CA VAL A 98 -15.06 32.91 -0.30
C VAL A 98 -16.29 32.57 -1.14
N GLY A 99 -16.49 33.23 -2.27
CA GLY A 99 -17.60 32.93 -3.19
C GLY A 99 -17.58 31.48 -3.69
N VAL A 100 -16.42 30.97 -4.07
CA VAL A 100 -16.24 29.57 -4.49
C VAL A 100 -16.52 28.61 -3.34
N LEU A 101 -16.05 28.89 -2.12
CA LEU A 101 -16.32 28.05 -0.95
C LEU A 101 -17.81 27.97 -0.64
N LEU A 102 -18.54 29.08 -0.71
CA LEU A 102 -19.99 29.12 -0.52
C LEU A 102 -20.74 28.35 -1.61
N LEU A 103 -20.31 28.44 -2.87
CA LEU A 103 -20.86 27.64 -3.97
C LEU A 103 -20.64 26.13 -3.74
N PHE A 104 -19.46 25.72 -3.31
CA PHE A 104 -19.19 24.31 -2.99
C PHE A 104 -20.01 23.82 -1.80
N ALA A 105 -20.10 24.61 -0.74
CA ALA A 105 -20.89 24.28 0.44
C ALA A 105 -22.39 24.13 0.10
N SER A 106 -22.93 25.05 -0.70
CA SER A 106 -24.33 24.99 -1.14
C SER A 106 -24.61 23.82 -2.09
N ALA A 107 -23.71 23.52 -3.04
CA ALA A 107 -23.83 22.35 -3.92
C ALA A 107 -23.81 21.03 -3.12
N ARG A 108 -22.97 20.93 -2.10
CA ARG A 108 -22.92 19.77 -1.20
C ARG A 108 -24.17 19.64 -0.33
N SER A 109 -24.72 20.77 0.13
CA SER A 109 -25.96 20.82 0.91
C SER A 109 -27.17 20.36 0.09
N LYS A 110 -27.27 20.79 -1.19
CA LYS A 110 -28.32 20.31 -2.12
C LYS A 110 -28.30 18.80 -2.30
N ARG A 111 -27.11 18.20 -2.44
CA ARG A 111 -26.95 16.76 -2.68
C ARG A 111 -27.35 15.87 -1.48
N LYS A 112 -27.46 16.44 -0.28
CA LYS A 112 -27.92 15.72 0.92
C LYS A 112 -29.44 15.79 1.16
N ARG A 113 -30.14 16.68 0.46
CA ARG A 113 -31.58 16.92 0.65
C ARG A 113 -32.46 16.34 -0.46
N GLY A 114 -31.86 15.75 -1.49
CA GLY A 114 -32.55 15.03 -2.56
C GLY A 114 -32.15 13.57 -2.61
#